data_AF-A0A7C3UHM0-F1
#
_entry.id   AF-A0A7C3UHM0-F1
#
_cell.length_a   1.000
_cell.length_b   1.000
_cell.length_c   1.000
_cell.angle_alpha   90.00
_cell.angle_beta   90.00
_cell.angle_gamma   90.00
#
_symmetry.space_group_name_H-M   'P 1'
#
loop_
_entity.id
_entity.type
_entity.pdbx_description
1 polymer ?
#
loop_
_entity_poly.entity_id
_entity_poly.type
_entity_poly.pdbx_seq_one_letter_code
_entity_poly.pdbx_strand_id
1 'polypeptide(L)'
;MGNDYFYYMFTDHKNNKEREIALREHYTIGGYKAFHDALMAERFYILVMPSLSEKQAKEDGLIPIKSVEENINKERRFRRSTSSTYIIPHIHDVLPHDVLPKINE
;
A
#
# COMPACT_ATOMS: atom_id res chain seq x y z
N MET A 1 13.47 -5.98 4.13
CA MET A 1 12.67 -6.96 3.36
C MET A 1 13.11 -8.34 3.81
N GLY A 2 12.21 -9.16 4.36
CA GLY A 2 12.59 -10.42 4.99
C GLY A 2 11.94 -11.66 4.38
N ASN A 3 11.42 -11.58 3.15
CA ASN A 3 10.78 -12.73 2.52
C ASN A 3 10.87 -12.63 0.99
N ASP A 4 11.59 -13.57 0.37
CA ASP A 4 11.79 -13.64 -1.08
C ASP A 4 10.47 -13.86 -1.85
N TYR A 5 9.51 -14.57 -1.24
CA TYR A 5 8.16 -14.74 -1.81
C TYR A 5 7.37 -13.44 -1.85
N PHE A 6 7.63 -12.48 -0.97
CA PHE A 6 6.97 -11.18 -1.06
C PHE A 6 7.39 -10.46 -2.35
N TYR A 7 8.69 -10.44 -2.63
CA TYR A 7 9.24 -9.78 -3.82
C TYR A 7 8.86 -10.51 -5.12
N TYR A 8 8.96 -11.84 -5.13
CA TYR A 8 8.53 -12.70 -6.24
C TYR A 8 7.11 -12.38 -6.73
N MET A 9 6.19 -12.08 -5.80
CA MET A 9 4.81 -11.74 -6.15
C MET A 9 4.66 -10.46 -6.97
N PHE A 10 5.58 -9.51 -6.84
CA PHE A 10 5.55 -8.26 -7.60
C PHE A 10 6.33 -8.36 -8.91
N THR A 11 7.42 -9.14 -8.94
CA THR A 11 8.28 -9.25 -10.13
C THR A 11 7.82 -10.28 -11.15
N ASP A 12 7.29 -11.41 -10.70
CA ASP A 12 7.08 -12.58 -11.55
C ASP A 12 5.60 -12.78 -11.94
N HIS A 13 4.70 -11.97 -11.38
CA HIS A 13 3.28 -11.97 -11.69
C HIS A 13 2.82 -10.60 -12.17
N LYS A 14 2.21 -10.56 -13.36
CA LYS A 14 1.91 -9.32 -14.08
C LYS A 14 0.71 -8.58 -13.51
N ASN A 15 -0.22 -9.31 -12.89
CA ASN A 15 -1.50 -8.78 -12.44
C ASN A 15 -1.99 -9.52 -11.19
N ASN A 16 -3.01 -8.96 -10.54
CA ASN A 16 -3.57 -9.52 -9.31
C ASN A 16 -4.20 -10.91 -9.51
N LYS A 17 -4.69 -11.25 -10.71
CA LYS A 17 -5.21 -12.59 -10.98
C LYS A 17 -4.10 -13.65 -10.95
N GLU A 18 -2.96 -13.38 -11.58
CA GLU A 18 -1.80 -14.27 -11.55
C GLU A 18 -1.25 -14.44 -10.13
N ARG A 19 -1.17 -13.34 -9.37
CA ARG A 19 -0.77 -13.35 -7.95
C ARG A 19 -1.71 -14.22 -7.10
N GLU A 20 -3.01 -14.07 -7.28
CA GLU A 20 -4.00 -14.86 -6.55
C GLU A 20 -3.85 -16.36 -6.84
N ILE A 21 -3.69 -16.74 -8.11
CA ILE A 21 -3.49 -18.13 -8.52
C ILE A 21 -2.23 -18.70 -7.86
N ALA A 22 -1.10 -17.99 -7.96
CA ALA A 22 0.16 -18.42 -7.36
C ALA A 22 0.06 -18.59 -5.84
N LEU A 23 -0.61 -17.66 -5.16
CA LEU A 23 -0.84 -17.75 -3.71
C LEU A 23 -1.73 -18.92 -3.32
N ARG A 24 -2.74 -19.27 -4.14
CA ARG A 24 -3.62 -20.42 -3.90
C ARG A 24 -2.87 -21.74 -4.07
N GLU A 25 -1.98 -21.83 -5.04
CA GLU A 25 -1.16 -23.02 -5.27
C GLU A 25 -0.09 -23.19 -4.18
N HIS A 26 0.53 -22.09 -3.73
CA HIS A 26 1.63 -22.10 -2.77
C HIS A 26 1.47 -21.00 -1.73
N TYR A 27 0.63 -21.26 -0.73
CA TYR A 27 0.34 -20.28 0.30
C TYR A 27 1.56 -20.01 1.20
N THR A 28 1.91 -18.72 1.31
CA THR A 28 2.88 -18.23 2.31
C THR A 28 2.36 -16.92 2.91
N ILE A 29 2.77 -16.62 4.16
CA ILE A 29 2.41 -15.35 4.81
C ILE A 29 2.97 -14.16 4.02
N GLY A 30 4.20 -14.28 3.50
CA GLY A 30 4.82 -13.25 2.65
C GLY A 30 4.06 -13.03 1.36
N GLY A 31 3.64 -14.11 0.69
CA GLY A 31 2.83 -14.02 -0.52
C GLY A 31 1.44 -13.43 -0.26
N TYR A 32 0.79 -13.82 0.84
CA TYR A 32 -0.50 -13.24 1.24
C TYR A 32 -0.39 -11.73 1.49
N LYS A 33 0.65 -11.29 2.22
CA LYS A 33 0.89 -9.87 2.47
C LYS A 33 1.15 -9.10 1.17
N ALA A 34 1.98 -9.65 0.28
CA ALA A 34 2.26 -9.05 -1.03
C ALA A 34 1.01 -8.90 -1.88
N PHE A 35 0.19 -9.95 -1.96
CA PHE A 35 -1.06 -9.91 -2.70
C PHE A 35 -2.03 -8.87 -2.14
N HIS A 36 -2.18 -8.82 -0.81
CA HIS A 36 -3.01 -7.81 -0.15
C HIS A 36 -2.52 -6.38 -0.45
N ASP A 37 -1.21 -6.15 -0.42
CA ASP A 37 -0.62 -4.84 -0.76
C ASP A 37 -0.86 -4.46 -2.23
N ALA A 38 -0.75 -5.43 -3.14
CA ALA A 38 -1.05 -5.22 -4.56
C ALA A 38 -2.53 -4.85 -4.80
N LEU A 39 -3.47 -5.43 -4.04
CA LEU A 39 -4.88 -5.03 -4.08
C LEU A 39 -5.11 -3.61 -3.54
N MET A 40 -4.37 -3.21 -2.50
CA MET A 40 -4.44 -1.84 -1.98
C MET A 40 -3.89 -0.83 -3.00
N ALA A 41 -2.78 -1.14 -3.67
CA ALA A 41 -2.16 -0.27 -4.66
C ALA A 41 -3.05 -0.01 -5.89
N GLU A 42 -3.95 -0.95 -6.26
CA GLU A 42 -4.94 -0.71 -7.32
C GLU A 42 -6.01 0.32 -6.93
N ARG A 43 -6.27 0.49 -5.63
CA ARG A 43 -7.36 1.35 -5.11
C ARG A 43 -6.85 2.67 -4.56
N PHE A 44 -5.62 2.70 -4.06
CA PHE A 44 -5.06 3.82 -3.34
C PHE A 44 -3.76 4.28 -3.98
N TYR A 45 -3.55 5.59 -4.01
CA TYR A 45 -2.28 6.19 -4.40
C TYR A 45 -1.31 6.13 -3.22
N ILE A 46 -0.54 5.05 -3.12
CA ILE A 46 0.33 4.78 -1.98
C ILE A 46 1.71 5.40 -2.22
N LEU A 47 1.99 6.46 -1.46
CA LEU A 47 3.32 7.08 -1.39
C LEU A 47 4.10 6.42 -0.26
N VAL A 48 5.31 5.94 -0.57
CA VAL A 48 6.17 5.29 0.44
C VAL A 48 7.50 6.00 0.49
N MET A 49 7.92 6.37 1.70
CA MET A 49 9.27 6.85 1.96
C MET A 49 10.12 5.63 2.27
N PRO A 50 10.83 5.05 1.29
CA PRO A 50 11.39 3.73 1.45
C PRO A 50 12.73 3.85 2.19
N SER A 51 13.04 2.88 3.06
CA SER A 51 14.43 2.49 3.33
C SER A 51 15.03 1.64 2.19
N LEU A 52 14.24 1.44 1.13
CA LEU A 52 14.48 0.61 -0.05
C LEU A 52 14.96 1.47 -1.23
N SER A 53 15.54 0.83 -2.25
CA SER A 53 15.93 1.53 -3.48
C SER A 53 14.70 2.03 -4.25
N GLU A 54 14.83 3.18 -4.95
CA GLU A 54 13.74 3.71 -5.79
C GLU A 54 13.25 2.70 -6.85
N LYS A 55 14.14 1.83 -7.33
CA LYS A 55 13.82 0.78 -8.30
C LYS A 55 12.81 -0.23 -7.72
N GLN A 56 13.10 -0.76 -6.53
CA GLN A 56 12.24 -1.74 -5.87
C GLN A 56 10.86 -1.15 -5.55
N ALA A 57 10.80 0.08 -5.05
CA ALA A 57 9.52 0.74 -4.76
C ALA A 57 8.63 0.82 -6.02
N LYS A 58 9.22 1.13 -7.19
CA LYS A 58 8.47 1.18 -8.46
C LYS A 58 8.01 -0.19 -8.93
N GLU A 59 8.84 -1.22 -8.77
CA GLU A 59 8.48 -2.61 -9.10
C GLU A 59 7.33 -3.12 -8.23
N ASP A 60 7.25 -2.66 -6.97
CA ASP A 60 6.16 -2.96 -6.04
C ASP A 60 4.89 -2.11 -6.30
N GLY A 61 4.87 -1.27 -7.35
CA GLY A 61 3.74 -0.38 -7.65
C GLY A 61 3.59 0.80 -6.70
N LEU A 62 4.63 1.09 -5.90
CA LEU A 62 4.69 2.20 -4.96
C LEU A 62 5.35 3.42 -5.60
N ILE A 63 5.07 4.60 -5.06
CA ILE A 63 5.71 5.83 -5.50
C ILE A 63 6.73 6.25 -4.43
N PRO A 64 8.04 6.16 -4.75
CA PRO A 64 9.07 6.53 -3.80
C PRO A 64 9.05 8.04 -3.56
N ILE A 65 9.11 8.43 -2.28
CA ILE A 65 9.20 9.83 -1.87
C ILE A 65 10.48 10.09 -1.08
N LYS A 66 11.11 11.24 -1.31
CA LYS A 66 12.33 11.66 -0.60
C LYS A 66 12.03 12.31 0.75
N SER A 67 10.91 13.02 0.84
CA SER A 67 10.40 13.58 2.08
C SER A 67 8.88 13.68 2.04
N VAL A 68 8.27 13.63 3.23
CA VAL A 68 6.84 13.84 3.42
C VAL A 68 6.44 15.25 2.99
N GLU A 69 7.24 16.26 3.37
CA GLU A 69 6.98 17.68 3.07
C GLU A 69 6.95 17.96 1.56
N GLU A 70 7.95 17.48 0.81
CA GLU A 70 8.03 17.71 -0.64
C GLU A 70 6.80 17.14 -1.35
N ASN A 71 6.33 15.95 -0.96
CA ASN A 71 5.17 15.35 -1.59
C ASN A 71 3.85 15.95 -1.16
N ILE A 72 3.68 16.35 0.11
CA ILE A 72 2.50 17.12 0.52
C ILE A 72 2.40 18.41 -0.29
N ASN A 73 3.52 19.10 -0.52
CA ASN A 73 3.56 20.32 -1.30
C ASN A 73 3.28 20.09 -2.80
N LYS A 74 3.66 18.95 -3.36
CA LYS A 74 3.28 18.54 -4.73
C LYS A 74 1.78 18.22 -4.80
N GLU A 75 1.28 17.35 -3.93
CA GLU A 75 -0.13 16.90 -3.94
C GLU A 75 -1.11 18.05 -3.68
N ARG A 76 -0.76 19.01 -2.81
CA ARG A 76 -1.59 20.22 -2.57
C ARG A 76 -1.82 21.06 -3.82
N ARG A 77 -0.94 20.97 -4.81
CA ARG A 77 -1.11 21.67 -6.10
C ARG A 77 -2.08 20.95 -7.04
N PHE A 78 -2.31 19.65 -6.82
CA PHE A 78 -3.15 18.81 -7.69
C PHE A 78 -4.50 18.44 -7.06
N ARG A 79 -4.61 18.39 -5.72
CA ARG A 79 -5.85 18.04 -5.02
C ARG A 79 -6.63 19.28 -4.61
N ARG A 80 -7.96 19.24 -4.77
CA ARG A 80 -8.89 20.29 -4.33
C ARG A 80 -8.69 20.57 -2.84
N SER A 81 -8.71 21.85 -2.47
CA SER A 81 -8.37 22.40 -1.14
C SER A 81 -9.24 21.91 0.05
N THR A 82 -10.14 20.95 -0.16
CA THR A 82 -11.12 20.46 0.81
C THR A 82 -10.80 19.07 1.38
N SER A 83 -9.62 18.52 1.08
CA SER A 83 -9.25 17.17 1.54
C SER A 83 -8.91 17.21 3.05
N SER A 84 -9.63 16.42 3.85
CA SER A 84 -9.27 16.20 5.26
C SER A 84 -8.10 15.22 5.36
N THR A 85 -7.16 15.49 6.27
CA THR A 85 -5.96 14.67 6.47
C THR A 85 -6.00 13.98 7.82
N TYR A 86 -5.76 12.67 7.82
CA TYR A 86 -5.54 11.87 9.03
C TYR A 86 -4.05 11.57 9.17
N ILE A 87 -3.51 11.74 10.37
CA ILE A 87 -2.12 11.42 10.69
C ILE A 87 -2.14 10.36 11.79
N ILE A 88 -1.52 9.21 11.52
CA ILE A 88 -1.39 8.10 12.47
C ILE A 88 0.11 7.85 12.67
N PRO A 89 0.72 8.39 13.74
CA PRO A 89 2.16 8.24 13.97
C PRO A 89 2.61 6.78 14.18
N HIS A 90 1.78 5.98 14.84
CA HIS A 90 2.05 4.57 15.16
C HIS A 90 0.86 3.69 14.73
N ILE A 91 0.87 3.23 13.48
CA ILE A 91 -0.23 2.45 12.91
C ILE A 91 -0.46 1.09 13.61
N HIS A 92 0.58 0.53 14.22
CA HIS A 92 0.52 -0.78 14.88
C HIS A 92 -0.22 -0.77 16.22
N ASP A 93 -0.38 0.41 16.83
CA ASP A 93 -1.08 0.60 18.10
C ASP A 93 -2.55 0.98 17.91
N VAL A 94 -3.02 1.06 16.66
CA VAL A 94 -4.34 1.58 16.32
C VAL A 94 -5.12 0.54 15.54
N LEU A 95 -6.36 0.31 15.96
CA LEU A 95 -7.35 -0.40 15.18
C LEU A 95 -8.34 0.62 14.61
N PRO A 96 -8.35 0.88 13.29
CA PRO A 96 -9.38 1.71 12.68
C PRO A 96 -10.75 1.07 12.92
N HIS A 97 -11.70 1.85 13.45
CA HIS A 97 -13.08 1.41 13.62
C HIS A 97 -13.97 2.27 12.72
N ASP A 98 -14.80 1.63 11.91
CA ASP A 98 -15.83 2.34 11.14
C ASP A 98 -16.83 2.95 12.12
N VAL A 99 -17.11 4.25 12.03
CA VAL A 99 -18.35 4.76 12.64
C VAL A 99 -19.48 4.23 11.77
N LEU A 100 -19.93 3.00 12.04
CA LEU A 100 -21.17 2.49 11.44
C LEU A 100 -22.26 3.52 11.77
N PRO A 101 -23.01 4.02 10.77
CA PRO A 101 -24.11 4.92 11.06
C PRO A 101 -25.04 4.22 12.05
N LYS A 102 -25.34 4.90 13.17
CA LYS A 102 -26.32 4.40 14.15
C LYS A 102 -27.61 4.09 13.38
N ILE A 103 -27.97 2.82 13.31
CA ILE A 103 -29.32 2.42 12.90
C ILE A 103 -30.19 2.82 14.10
N ASN A 104 -30.97 3.89 13.94
CA ASN A 104 -31.95 4.27 14.95
C ASN A 104 -33.01 3.16 15.00
N GLU A 105 -33.16 2.54 16.18
CA GLU A 105 -34.25 1.60 16.50
C GLU A 105 -35.63 2.27 16.49
#